data_AF-A0AAP0G284-F1
#
_entry.id   AF-A0AAP0G284-F1
#
_cell.length_a   1.000
_cell.length_b   1.000
_cell.length_c   1.000
_cell.angle_alpha   90.00
_cell.angle_beta   90.00
_cell.angle_gamma   90.00
#
_symmetry.space_group_name_H-M   'P 1'
#
loop_
_entity.id
_entity.type
_entity.pdbx_description
1 polymer ?
#
loop_
_entity_poly.entity_id
_entity_poly.type
_entity_poly.pdbx_seq_one_letter_code
_entity_poly.pdbx_strand_id
1 'polypeptide(L)'
;MLYDSECWAVNCVHEQKMGVAEMTMLWWMCGHTRLDRIMNECIRDNTGVAPIAEKMREARLRWFGHTQRRPLEAPARRCESLVTRHVKRGRGRPIKTWNETRRKDMMYLGISEIMTQDRAQW
;
A
#
# COMPACT_ATOMS: atom_id res chain seq x y z
N MET A 1 -2.36 7.12 10.25
CA MET A 1 -3.21 7.10 9.02
C MET A 1 -3.14 5.78 8.27
N LEU A 2 -1.94 5.21 8.06
CA LEU A 2 -1.74 3.97 7.28
C LEU A 2 -1.86 2.67 8.08
N TYR A 3 -2.29 2.74 9.33
CA TYR A 3 -2.47 1.55 10.16
C TYR A 3 -3.48 0.60 9.49
N ASP A 4 -3.19 -0.69 9.55
CA ASP A 4 -3.90 -1.77 8.84
C ASP A 4 -3.88 -1.72 7.31
N SER A 5 -3.32 -0.69 6.65
CA SER A 5 -3.25 -0.59 5.17
C SER A 5 -2.46 -1.71 4.48
N GLU A 6 -1.71 -2.46 5.28
CA GLU A 6 -0.80 -3.53 4.89
C GLU A 6 -1.54 -4.83 4.51
N CYS A 7 -2.70 -5.09 5.12
CA CYS A 7 -3.33 -6.42 5.14
C CYS A 7 -4.63 -6.53 4.30
N TRP A 8 -5.04 -5.49 3.57
CA TRP A 8 -6.28 -5.49 2.77
C TRP A 8 -6.10 -4.97 1.34
N ALA A 9 -7.05 -5.33 0.48
CA ALA A 9 -7.05 -4.93 -0.93
C ALA A 9 -7.46 -3.46 -1.06
N VAL A 10 -6.49 -2.56 -0.93
CA VAL A 10 -6.69 -1.13 -1.14
C VAL A 10 -7.16 -0.90 -2.59
N ASN A 11 -8.29 -0.22 -2.76
CA ASN A 11 -8.80 0.17 -4.08
C ASN A 11 -8.35 1.60 -4.42
N CYS A 12 -8.48 1.99 -5.68
CA CYS A 12 -8.10 3.34 -6.14
C CYS A 12 -8.85 4.46 -5.40
N VAL A 13 -10.09 4.22 -4.99
CA VAL A 13 -10.89 5.20 -4.23
C VAL A 13 -10.29 5.43 -2.83
N HIS A 14 -9.82 4.38 -2.17
CA HIS A 14 -9.13 4.49 -0.89
C HIS A 14 -7.81 5.24 -1.06
N GLU A 15 -7.00 4.90 -2.07
CA GLU A 15 -5.75 5.63 -2.36
C GLU A 15 -6.01 7.12 -2.62
N GLN A 16 -7.05 7.45 -3.40
CA GLN A 16 -7.42 8.84 -3.69
C GLN A 16 -7.87 9.59 -2.42
N LYS A 17 -8.73 8.98 -1.59
CA LYS A 17 -9.16 9.58 -0.32
C LYS A 17 -7.97 9.86 0.60
N MET A 18 -7.02 8.92 0.65
CA MET A 18 -5.79 9.09 1.43
C MET A 18 -4.93 10.22 0.86
N GLY A 19 -4.82 10.33 -0.46
CA GLY A 19 -4.10 11.41 -1.13
C GLY A 19 -4.71 12.80 -0.89
N VAL A 20 -6.04 12.91 -0.86
CA VAL A 20 -6.72 14.16 -0.53
C VAL A 20 -6.45 14.56 0.91
N ALA A 21 -6.54 13.62 1.85
CA ALA A 21 -6.26 13.91 3.25
C ALA A 21 -4.79 14.24 3.50
N GLU A 22 -3.84 13.53 2.87
CA GLU A 22 -2.42 13.90 2.86
C GLU A 22 -2.23 15.34 2.40
N MET A 23 -2.75 15.68 1.23
CA MET A 23 -2.56 17.01 0.65
C MET A 23 -3.18 18.10 1.52
N THR A 24 -4.34 17.83 2.12
CA THR A 24 -4.98 18.75 3.08
C THR A 24 -4.08 19.00 4.29
N MET A 25 -3.48 17.96 4.85
CA MET A 25 -2.54 18.10 5.97
C MET A 25 -1.27 18.85 5.56
N LEU A 26 -0.69 18.57 4.39
CA LEU A 26 0.49 19.27 3.88
C LEU A 26 0.22 20.77 3.69
N TRP A 27 -0.92 21.13 3.11
CA TRP A 27 -1.34 22.51 2.95
C TRP A 27 -1.46 23.24 4.29
N TRP A 28 -2.11 22.60 5.28
CA TRP A 28 -2.28 23.18 6.60
C TRP A 28 -0.95 23.38 7.31
N MET A 29 -0.02 22.42 7.19
CA MET A 29 1.32 22.52 7.77
C MET A 29 2.13 23.66 7.15
N CYS A 30 1.97 23.92 5.85
CA CYS A 30 2.63 25.03 5.15
C CYS A 30 1.87 26.37 5.25
N GLY A 31 0.69 26.40 5.89
CA GLY A 31 -0.14 27.61 5.98
C GLY A 31 -0.78 28.04 4.66
N HIS A 32 -0.89 27.14 3.68
CA HIS A 32 -1.46 27.43 2.37
C HIS A 32 -2.98 27.29 2.33
N THR A 33 -3.62 28.14 1.54
CA THR A 33 -5.06 28.19 1.31
C THR A 33 -5.39 28.00 -0.17
N ARG A 34 -6.66 27.78 -0.50
CA ARG A 34 -7.09 27.58 -1.90
C ARG A 34 -6.90 28.81 -2.78
N LEU A 35 -6.69 29.97 -2.16
CA LEU A 35 -6.45 31.23 -2.87
C LEU A 35 -5.03 31.32 -3.42
N ASP A 36 -4.07 30.60 -2.84
CA ASP A 36 -2.67 30.64 -3.25
C ASP A 36 -2.44 29.96 -4.61
N ARG A 37 -3.40 29.12 -5.05
CA ARG A 37 -3.38 28.39 -6.34
C ARG A 37 -2.07 27.63 -6.58
N ILE A 38 -1.42 27.19 -5.51
CA ILE A 38 -0.20 26.41 -5.56
C ILE A 38 -0.53 24.98 -6.01
N MET A 39 0.26 24.45 -6.93
CA MET A 39 0.13 23.08 -7.40
C MET A 39 0.52 22.07 -6.31
N ASN A 40 -0.13 20.91 -6.32
CA ASN A 40 0.14 19.85 -5.34
C ASN A 40 1.58 19.34 -5.43
N GLU A 41 2.15 19.32 -6.63
CA GLU A 41 3.54 18.95 -6.92
C GLU A 41 4.50 19.89 -6.19
N CYS A 42 4.30 21.21 -6.29
CA CYS A 42 5.13 22.21 -5.62
C CYS A 42 5.13 22.04 -4.09
N ILE A 43 3.98 21.68 -3.50
CA ILE A 43 3.88 21.46 -2.05
C ILE A 43 4.62 20.20 -1.63
N ARG A 44 4.60 19.15 -2.46
CA ARG A 44 5.39 17.93 -2.23
C ARG A 44 6.88 18.21 -2.35
N ASP A 45 7.30 18.98 -3.36
CA ASP A 45 8.70 19.36 -3.56
C ASP A 45 9.23 20.19 -2.37
N ASN A 46 8.42 21.13 -1.87
CA ASN A 46 8.79 21.95 -0.71
C ASN A 46 8.84 21.15 0.60
N THR A 47 7.95 20.17 0.78
CA THR A 47 7.89 19.37 2.01
C THR A 47 8.80 18.14 1.99
N GLY A 48 9.26 17.71 0.80
CA GLY A 48 10.02 16.47 0.61
C GLY A 48 9.22 15.19 0.90
N VAL A 49 7.88 15.27 1.00
CA VAL A 49 7.03 14.13 1.37
C VAL A 49 6.66 13.32 0.12
N ALA A 50 7.13 12.07 0.10
CA ALA A 50 6.76 11.10 -0.94
C ALA A 50 5.25 10.82 -0.93
N PRO A 51 4.62 10.55 -2.09
CA PRO A 51 3.19 10.27 -2.18
C PRO A 51 2.70 9.18 -1.24
N ILE A 52 1.56 9.44 -0.57
CA ILE A 52 0.94 8.46 0.33
C ILE A 52 0.69 7.10 -0.35
N ALA A 53 0.39 7.09 -1.65
CA ALA A 53 0.20 5.87 -2.42
C ALA A 53 1.49 5.01 -2.46
N GLU A 54 2.66 5.64 -2.58
CA GLU A 54 3.95 4.96 -2.51
C GLU A 54 4.21 4.43 -1.11
N LYS A 55 3.91 5.23 -0.07
CA LYS A 55 4.03 4.79 1.34
C LYS A 55 3.10 3.61 1.66
N MET A 56 1.88 3.61 1.12
CA MET A 56 0.96 2.48 1.23
C MET A 56 1.51 1.22 0.55
N ARG A 57 2.11 1.36 -0.65
CA ARG A 57 2.76 0.25 -1.34
C ARG A 57 3.96 -0.29 -0.55
N GLU A 58 4.81 0.60 -0.08
CA GLU A 58 5.98 0.30 0.75
C GLU A 58 5.57 -0.48 2.01
N ALA A 59 4.53 -0.02 2.72
CA ALA A 59 4.00 -0.70 3.91
C ALA A 59 3.47 -2.11 3.60
N ARG A 60 2.66 -2.27 2.55
CA ARG A 60 2.15 -3.59 2.10
C ARG A 60 3.29 -4.56 1.80
N LEU A 61 4.31 -4.11 1.08
CA LEU A 61 5.44 -4.95 0.72
C LEU A 61 6.30 -5.26 1.96
N ARG A 62 6.59 -4.29 2.82
CA ARG A 62 7.30 -4.56 4.09
C ARG A 62 6.61 -5.61 4.94
N TRP A 63 5.29 -5.54 5.09
CA TRP A 63 4.49 -6.56 5.76
C TRP A 63 4.59 -7.93 5.07
N PHE A 64 4.54 -7.95 3.75
CA PHE A 64 4.68 -9.19 2.99
C PHE A 64 6.05 -9.84 3.19
N GLY A 65 7.14 -9.07 3.04
CA GLY A 65 8.49 -9.56 3.29
C GLY A 65 8.66 -10.05 4.74
N HIS A 66 8.08 -9.34 5.71
CA HIS A 66 8.03 -9.81 7.09
C HIS A 66 7.33 -11.17 7.19
N THR A 67 6.15 -11.30 6.60
CA THR A 67 5.34 -12.53 6.62
C THR A 67 6.05 -13.70 5.94
N GLN A 68 6.69 -13.47 4.80
CA GLN A 68 7.41 -14.50 4.01
C GLN A 68 8.60 -15.12 4.76
N ARG A 69 9.23 -14.34 5.65
CA ARG A 69 10.36 -14.76 6.48
C ARG A 69 9.93 -15.47 7.78
N ARG A 70 8.64 -15.52 8.10
CA ARG A 70 8.14 -16.27 9.26
C ARG A 70 8.03 -17.77 8.95
N PRO A 71 8.17 -18.64 9.97
CA PRO A 71 7.94 -20.07 9.78
C PRO A 71 6.50 -20.32 9.29
N LEU A 72 6.28 -21.41 8.55
CA LEU A 72 4.96 -21.78 8.03
C LEU A 72 3.90 -21.92 9.13
N GLU A 73 4.31 -22.29 10.34
CA GLU A 73 3.44 -22.37 11.52
C GLU A 73 2.98 -21.00 12.05
N ALA A 74 3.60 -19.89 11.65
CA ALA A 74 3.16 -18.58 12.10
C ALA A 74 1.75 -18.27 11.57
N PRO A 75 0.80 -17.78 12.39
CA PRO A 75 -0.58 -17.52 11.96
C PRO A 75 -0.66 -16.63 10.70
N ALA A 76 0.12 -15.56 10.64
CA ALA A 76 0.15 -14.67 9.47
C ALA A 76 0.62 -15.39 8.20
N ARG A 77 1.60 -16.28 8.32
CA ARG A 77 2.14 -17.08 7.20
C ARG A 77 1.14 -18.14 6.74
N ARG A 78 0.46 -18.80 7.69
CA ARG A 78 -0.64 -19.72 7.41
C ARG A 78 -1.75 -19.01 6.65
N CYS A 79 -2.25 -17.88 7.14
CA CYS A 79 -3.32 -17.11 6.49
C CYS A 79 -2.96 -16.68 5.06
N GLU A 80 -1.70 -16.33 4.79
CA GLU A 80 -1.24 -16.01 3.44
C GLU A 80 -1.19 -17.25 2.54
N SER A 81 -0.69 -18.37 3.06
CA SER A 81 -0.61 -19.66 2.34
C SER A 81 -1.98 -20.33 2.13
N LEU A 82 -2.99 -19.95 2.92
CA LEU A 82 -4.39 -20.30 2.74
C LEU A 82 -4.94 -19.56 1.51
N VAL A 83 -4.36 -19.86 0.35
CA VAL A 83 -4.90 -19.48 -0.94
C VAL A 83 -6.33 -19.99 -0.97
N THR A 84 -7.25 -19.05 -1.11
CA THR A 84 -8.66 -19.29 -1.37
C THR A 84 -8.78 -19.94 -2.76
N ARG A 85 -8.35 -21.20 -2.91
CA ARG A 85 -8.54 -21.99 -4.12
C ARG A 85 -10.05 -22.08 -4.34
N HIS A 86 -10.54 -21.35 -5.34
CA HIS A 86 -11.87 -21.54 -5.93
C HIS A 86 -13.07 -21.40 -4.99
N VAL A 87 -13.11 -20.41 -4.10
CA VAL A 87 -14.38 -20.06 -3.45
C VAL A 87 -15.26 -19.34 -4.48
N LYS A 88 -16.41 -19.94 -4.82
CA LYS A 88 -17.44 -19.30 -5.64
C LYS A 88 -17.76 -17.92 -5.06
N ARG A 89 -17.57 -16.90 -5.88
CA ARG A 89 -17.68 -15.51 -5.46
C ARG A 89 -19.16 -15.14 -5.27
N GLY A 90 -19.53 -14.74 -4.05
CA GLY A 90 -20.85 -14.18 -3.79
C GLY A 90 -21.05 -12.83 -4.49
N ARG A 91 -22.30 -12.51 -4.86
CA ARG A 91 -22.67 -11.18 -5.38
C ARG A 91 -22.26 -10.09 -4.37
N GLY A 92 -21.67 -8.99 -4.85
CA GLY A 92 -21.28 -7.84 -4.01
C GLY A 92 -19.85 -7.87 -3.46
N ARG A 93 -19.13 -9.01 -3.46
CA ARG A 93 -17.73 -9.05 -3.01
C ARG A 93 -16.84 -8.23 -3.95
N PRO A 94 -15.93 -7.35 -3.46
CA PRO A 94 -14.99 -6.60 -4.30
C PRO A 94 -14.18 -7.49 -5.26
N ILE A 95 -13.89 -6.98 -6.46
CA ILE A 95 -13.11 -7.71 -7.48
C ILE A 95 -11.66 -7.88 -7.05
N LYS A 96 -11.07 -6.81 -6.51
CA LYS A 96 -9.65 -6.75 -6.20
C LYS A 96 -9.33 -7.58 -4.97
N THR A 97 -8.46 -8.59 -5.12
CA THR A 97 -7.92 -9.35 -3.98
C THR A 97 -6.64 -8.72 -3.46
N TRP A 98 -6.26 -9.04 -2.21
CA TRP A 98 -5.00 -8.59 -1.64
C TRP A 98 -3.80 -9.14 -2.44
N ASN A 99 -3.87 -10.43 -2.84
CA ASN A 99 -2.85 -11.06 -3.67
C ASN A 99 -2.68 -10.38 -5.05
N GLU A 100 -3.78 -9.96 -5.70
CA GLU A 100 -3.71 -9.18 -6.93
C GLU A 100 -3.08 -7.80 -6.69
N THR A 101 -3.39 -7.16 -5.57
CA THR A 101 -2.80 -5.86 -5.19
C THR A 101 -1.30 -6.00 -4.98
N ARG A 102 -0.88 -6.99 -4.18
CA ARG A 102 0.53 -7.34 -3.96
C ARG A 102 1.27 -7.59 -5.27
N ARG A 103 0.70 -8.40 -6.16
CA ARG A 103 1.32 -8.73 -7.45
C ARG A 103 1.51 -7.50 -8.33
N LYS A 104 0.53 -6.60 -8.36
CA LYS A 104 0.64 -5.32 -9.07
C LYS A 104 1.74 -4.43 -8.48
N ASP A 105 1.85 -4.38 -7.16
CA ASP A 105 2.89 -3.60 -6.48
C ASP A 105 4.30 -4.13 -6.77
N MET A 106 4.48 -5.44 -6.75
CA MET A 106 5.74 -6.09 -7.14
C MET A 106 6.09 -5.83 -8.60
N MET A 107 5.11 -5.94 -9.49
CA MET A 107 5.29 -5.66 -10.93
C MET A 107 5.67 -4.20 -11.17
N TYR A 108 5.04 -3.27 -10.45
CA TYR A 108 5.36 -1.84 -10.53
C TYR A 108 6.82 -1.55 -10.14
N LEU A 109 7.34 -2.23 -9.12
CA LEU A 109 8.72 -2.05 -8.64
C LEU A 109 9.74 -2.98 -9.31
N GLY A 110 9.31 -3.93 -10.15
CA GLY A 110 10.18 -4.94 -10.75
C GLY A 110 10.79 -5.94 -9.75
N ILE A 111 10.13 -6.17 -8.60
CA ILE A 111 10.65 -7.01 -7.52
C ILE A 111 10.07 -8.43 -7.62
N SER A 112 10.90 -9.45 -7.37
CA SER A 112 10.50 -10.85 -7.32
C SER A 112 10.18 -11.31 -5.89
N GLU A 113 9.26 -12.26 -5.74
CA GLU A 113 8.90 -12.86 -4.44
C GLU A 113 10.10 -13.56 -3.77
N ILE A 114 11.03 -14.10 -4.55
CA ILE A 114 12.24 -14.78 -4.05
C ILE A 114 13.14 -13.82 -3.26
N MET A 115 13.13 -12.52 -3.62
CA MET A 115 13.94 -11.50 -2.95
C MET A 115 13.52 -11.28 -1.50
N THR A 116 12.32 -11.69 -1.09
CA THR A 116 11.82 -11.52 0.28
C THR A 116 12.63 -12.25 1.34
N GLN A 117 13.38 -13.29 0.96
CA GLN A 117 14.20 -14.09 1.86
C GLN A 117 15.50 -13.37 2.27
N ASP A 118 16.06 -12.55 1.38
CA ASP A 118 17.23 -11.73 1.68
C ASP A 118 16.80 -10.34 2.16
N ARG A 119 17.11 -10.02 3.43
CA ARG A 119 16.77 -8.73 4.03
C ARG A 119 17.58 -7.56 3.47
N ALA A 120 18.77 -7.80 2.92
CA ALA A 120 19.57 -6.76 2.29
C ALA A 120 19.04 -6.43 0.88
N GLN A 121 18.50 -7.44 0.20
CA GLN A 121 17.89 -7.29 -1.13
C GLN A 121 16.45 -6.75 -1.08
N TRP A 122 15.76 -6.94 0.05
CA TRP A 122 14.36 -6.55 0.31
C TRP A 122 14.19 -5.20 1.00
#